data_AF-A0A4Y9J4T3-F1
#
_entry.id   AF-A0A4Y9J4T3-F1
#
_cell.length_a   1.000
_cell.length_b   1.000
_cell.length_c   1.000
_cell.angle_alpha   90.00
_cell.angle_beta   90.00
_cell.angle_gamma   90.00
#
_symmetry.space_group_name_H-M   'P 1'
#
loop_
_entity.id
_entity.type
_entity.pdbx_description
1 polymer ?
#
loop_
_entity_poly.entity_id
_entity_poly.type
_entity_poly.pdbx_seq_one_letter_code
_entity_poly.pdbx_strand_id
1 'polypeptide(L)'
;MFKCVRCYLYNCFGKIDYKGGIWSYGGHHDSDNWGAFSNYYHRTVTHWSEVVRHRDSKAKNVTALLGNTSKAFINTFWGEHVSFGAGHGYGK
;
A
#
# COMPACT_ATOMS: atom_id res chain seq x y z
N MET A 1 -14.75 3.70 -4.39
CA MET A 1 -14.35 4.10 -3.02
C MET A 1 -13.07 3.36 -2.63
N PHE A 2 -11.97 4.08 -2.42
CA PHE A 2 -10.68 3.57 -1.96
C PHE A 2 -10.48 3.97 -0.50
N LYS A 3 -9.73 3.20 0.27
CA LYS A 3 -9.36 3.57 1.64
C LYS A 3 -7.98 4.18 1.61
N CYS A 4 -7.85 5.41 2.08
CA CYS A 4 -6.59 6.11 2.24
C CYS A 4 -6.25 6.17 3.72
N VAL A 5 -5.08 5.67 4.11
CA VAL A 5 -4.55 5.83 5.48
C VAL A 5 -3.33 6.72 5.40
N ARG A 6 -3.35 7.87 6.09
CA ARG A 6 -2.21 8.79 6.19
C ARG A 6 -1.59 8.65 7.56
N CYS A 7 -0.29 8.38 7.60
CA CYS A 7 0.43 8.25 8.86
C CYS A 7 1.89 8.69 8.74
N TYR A 8 2.53 8.88 9.89
CA TYR A 8 3.97 8.80 10.01
C TYR A 8 4.44 7.34 9.91
N LEU A 9 5.53 7.13 9.18
CA LEU A 9 6.03 5.79 8.85
C LEU A 9 6.38 4.90 10.07
N TYR A 10 6.77 5.50 11.20
CA TYR A 10 7.23 4.76 12.37
C TYR A 10 6.10 4.12 13.21
N ASN A 11 4.84 4.54 13.02
CA ASN A 11 3.70 4.08 13.83
C ASN A 11 2.52 3.55 13.01
N CYS A 12 2.68 3.32 11.71
CA CYS A 12 1.59 2.88 10.84
C CYS A 12 1.86 1.48 10.34
N PHE A 13 1.11 0.52 10.87
CA PHE A 13 1.02 -0.84 10.36
C PHE A 13 -0.41 -1.34 10.56
N GLY A 14 -0.94 -2.02 9.56
CA GLY A 14 -2.26 -2.62 9.67
C GLY A 14 -2.43 -3.76 8.68
N LYS A 15 -3.24 -4.75 9.07
CA LYS A 15 -3.75 -5.81 8.22
C LYS A 15 -5.23 -5.94 8.49
N ILE A 16 -6.05 -5.77 7.46
CA ILE A 16 -7.51 -5.77 7.59
C ILE A 16 -8.17 -6.52 6.43
N ASP A 17 -9.33 -7.11 6.71
CA ASP A 17 -10.30 -7.46 5.69
C ASP A 17 -10.86 -6.17 5.07
N TYR A 18 -10.69 -6.04 3.76
CA TYR A 18 -11.12 -4.87 3.03
C TYR A 18 -11.75 -5.31 1.72
N LYS A 19 -13.06 -5.05 1.56
CA LYS A 19 -13.84 -5.33 0.34
C LYS A 19 -13.72 -6.77 -0.18
N GLY A 20 -13.68 -7.76 0.72
CA GLY A 20 -13.57 -9.18 0.35
C GLY A 20 -12.14 -9.64 0.02
N GLY A 21 -11.15 -8.75 0.12
CA GLY A 21 -9.73 -9.09 0.07
C GLY A 21 -9.02 -8.79 1.39
N ILE A 22 -7.72 -9.14 1.45
CA ILE A 22 -6.86 -8.87 2.59
C ILE A 22 -5.90 -7.74 2.21
N TRP A 23 -5.99 -6.62 2.91
CA TRP A 23 -5.11 -5.47 2.72
C TRP A 23 -4.17 -5.30 3.90
N SER A 24 -2.87 -5.24 3.63
CA SER A 24 -1.85 -4.92 4.60
C SER A 24 -1.02 -3.72 4.15
N TYR A 25 -0.68 -2.84 5.07
CA TYR A 25 0.09 -1.63 4.79
C TYR A 25 0.96 -1.26 5.99
N GLY A 26 2.01 -0.51 5.75
CA GLY A 26 2.80 0.09 6.82
C GLY A 26 4.23 0.47 6.45
N GLY A 27 5.01 0.76 7.49
CA GLY A 27 6.46 0.96 7.40
C GLY A 27 7.24 -0.36 7.30
N HIS A 28 8.32 -0.32 6.54
CA HIS A 28 9.34 -1.38 6.45
C HIS A 28 10.67 -0.75 6.90
N HIS A 29 11.21 -1.25 8.01
CA HIS A 29 12.28 -0.60 8.76
C HIS A 29 13.58 -1.41 8.74
N ASP A 30 13.88 -2.01 7.60
CA ASP A 30 15.15 -2.70 7.37
C ASP A 30 16.21 -1.66 6.97
N SER A 31 17.41 -1.73 7.57
CA SER A 31 18.48 -0.73 7.37
C SER A 31 18.88 -0.55 5.91
N ASP A 32 18.81 -1.63 5.13
CA ASP A 32 19.22 -1.65 3.72
C ASP A 32 18.06 -1.41 2.75
N ASN A 33 16.81 -1.41 3.25
CA ASN A 33 15.62 -1.21 2.44
C ASN A 33 14.51 -0.50 3.22
N TRP A 34 14.81 0.71 3.70
CA TRP A 34 13.84 1.51 4.44
C TRP A 34 12.74 2.04 3.52
N GLY A 35 11.47 1.87 3.91
CA GLY A 35 10.37 2.30 3.07
C GLY A 35 8.98 2.09 3.64
N ALA A 36 8.01 2.19 2.74
CA ALA A 36 6.60 2.02 3.02
C ALA A 36 6.00 1.03 2.02
N PHE A 37 5.10 0.17 2.47
CA PHE A 37 4.45 -0.84 1.63
C PHE A 37 2.92 -0.78 1.72
N SER A 38 2.28 -1.21 0.63
CA SER A 38 0.85 -1.48 0.55
C SER A 38 0.65 -2.73 -0.30
N ASN A 39 0.18 -3.80 0.34
CA ASN A 39 -0.03 -5.10 -0.28
C ASN A 39 -1.51 -5.48 -0.18
N TYR A 40 -2.14 -5.78 -1.31
CA TYR A 40 -3.54 -6.19 -1.34
C TYR A 40 -3.67 -7.53 -2.05
N TYR A 41 -4.39 -8.46 -1.44
CA TYR A 41 -4.72 -9.75 -2.03
C TYR A 41 -6.22 -9.83 -2.21
N HIS A 42 -6.66 -10.22 -3.41
CA HIS A 42 -8.05 -10.55 -3.66
C HIS A 42 -8.17 -11.82 -4.50
N ARG A 43 -8.99 -12.77 -4.03
CA ARG A 43 -9.12 -14.10 -4.66
C ARG A 43 -9.82 -14.06 -6.01
N THR A 44 -10.89 -13.26 -6.14
CA THR A 44 -11.83 -13.36 -7.28
C THR A 44 -11.82 -12.17 -8.24
N VAL A 45 -11.15 -11.06 -7.94
CA VAL A 45 -11.14 -9.87 -8.81
C VAL A 45 -9.75 -9.29 -8.96
N THR A 46 -9.51 -8.67 -10.12
CA THR A 46 -8.35 -7.81 -10.36
C THR A 46 -8.37 -6.64 -9.36
N HIS A 47 -7.21 -6.35 -8.80
CA HIS A 47 -7.08 -5.40 -7.70
C HIS A 47 -5.74 -4.68 -7.75
N TRP A 48 -5.65 -3.61 -6.98
CA TRP A 48 -4.47 -2.76 -6.94
C TRP A 48 -4.15 -2.34 -5.51
N SER A 49 -2.89 -2.00 -5.29
CA SER A 49 -2.41 -1.33 -4.09
C SER A 49 -1.51 -0.15 -4.46
N GLU A 50 -1.45 0.82 -3.57
CA GLU A 50 -0.67 2.05 -3.76
C GLU A 50 -0.03 2.51 -2.46
N VAL A 51 1.13 3.13 -2.63
CA VAL A 51 1.80 3.93 -1.61
C VAL A 51 2.16 5.28 -2.22
N VAL A 52 1.85 6.37 -1.52
CA VAL A 52 2.22 7.75 -1.91
C VAL A 52 3.09 8.36 -0.83
N ARG A 53 4.32 8.72 -1.20
CA ARG A 53 5.25 9.48 -0.37
C ARG A 53 4.97 10.97 -0.53
N HIS A 54 4.68 11.66 0.57
CA HIS A 54 4.20 13.04 0.51
C HIS A 54 5.31 14.07 0.25
N ARG A 55 6.56 13.76 0.63
CA ARG A 55 7.69 14.70 0.51
C ARG A 55 7.87 15.24 -0.91
N ASP A 56 7.70 14.40 -1.91
CA ASP A 56 7.90 14.73 -3.32
C ASP A 56 6.79 14.17 -4.22
N SER A 57 5.64 13.85 -3.63
CA SER A 57 4.46 13.33 -4.32
C SER A 57 4.71 12.06 -5.16
N LYS A 58 5.79 11.31 -4.89
CA LYS A 58 6.03 10.06 -5.61
C LYS A 58 5.07 8.98 -5.14
N ALA A 59 4.53 8.24 -6.09
CA ALA A 59 3.64 7.14 -5.84
C ALA A 59 4.15 5.85 -6.49
N LYS A 60 3.92 4.73 -5.81
CA LYS A 60 4.01 3.40 -6.41
C LYS A 60 2.62 2.80 -6.43
N ASN A 61 2.15 2.46 -7.62
CA ASN A 61 0.91 1.71 -7.83
C ASN A 61 1.25 0.36 -8.47
N VAL A 62 0.61 -0.71 -7.99
CA VAL A 62 0.75 -2.05 -8.57
C VAL A 62 -0.63 -2.67 -8.69
N THR A 63 -0.92 -3.21 -9.86
CA THR A 63 -2.12 -4.01 -10.15
C THR A 63 -1.75 -5.48 -10.20
N ALA A 64 -2.61 -6.35 -9.67
CA ALA A 64 -2.49 -7.78 -9.76
C ALA A 64 -3.80 -8.40 -10.25
N LEU A 65 -3.68 -9.47 -11.03
CA LEU A 65 -4.81 -10.32 -11.41
C LEU A 65 -5.36 -11.06 -10.18
N LEU A 66 -6.59 -11.54 -10.30
CA LEU A 66 -7.25 -12.35 -9.28
C LEU A 66 -6.36 -13.51 -8.80
N GLY A 67 -6.42 -13.81 -7.50
CA GLY A 67 -5.65 -14.88 -6.88
C GLY A 67 -4.17 -14.55 -6.65
N ASN A 68 -3.68 -13.39 -7.09
CA ASN A 68 -2.34 -12.89 -6.80
C ASN A 68 -2.38 -11.76 -5.75
N THR A 69 -1.22 -11.30 -5.31
CA THR A 69 -1.09 -10.14 -4.40
C THR A 69 -0.46 -8.97 -5.14
N SER A 70 -1.12 -7.82 -5.15
CA SER A 70 -0.50 -6.56 -5.58
C SER A 70 0.46 -6.08 -4.48
N LYS A 71 1.70 -5.76 -4.83
CA LYS A 71 2.74 -5.35 -3.87
C LYS A 71 3.35 -4.02 -4.26
N ALA A 72 2.91 -2.94 -3.63
CA ALA A 72 3.45 -1.61 -3.83
C ALA A 72 4.45 -1.29 -2.72
N PHE A 73 5.63 -0.81 -3.09
CA PHE A 73 6.67 -0.40 -2.17
C PHE A 73 7.35 0.88 -2.68
N ILE A 74 7.65 1.80 -1.77
CA ILE A 74 8.45 2.98 -2.07
C ILE A 74 9.43 3.24 -0.93
N ASN A 75 10.68 3.54 -1.26
CA ASN A 75 11.64 3.98 -0.27
C ASN A 75 11.24 5.36 0.27
N THR A 76 11.41 5.53 1.57
CA THR A 76 11.07 6.76 2.31
C THR A 76 12.24 7.11 3.21
N PHE A 77 12.16 8.28 3.84
CA PHE A 77 13.08 8.67 4.91
C PHE A 77 12.41 8.48 6.27
N TRP A 78 13.23 8.54 7.33
CA TRP A 78 12.73 8.49 8.70
C TRP A 78 11.70 9.61 8.95
N GLY A 79 10.57 9.27 9.57
CA GLY A 79 9.55 10.23 9.96
C GLY A 79 8.70 10.80 8.81
N GLU A 80 8.78 10.27 7.59
CA GLU A 80 7.99 10.79 6.47
C GLU A 80 6.49 10.46 6.59
N HIS A 81 5.66 11.37 6.05
CA HIS A 81 4.25 11.14 5.84
C HIS A 81 4.03 10.31 4.57
N VAL A 82 3.19 9.28 4.71
CA VAL A 82 2.85 8.37 3.63
C VAL A 82 1.34 8.14 3.61
N SER A 83 0.78 7.98 2.42
CA SER A 83 -0.58 7.52 2.21
C SER A 83 -0.60 6.11 1.60
N PHE A 84 -1.42 5.24 2.15
CA PHE A 84 -1.63 3.87 1.65
C PHE A 84 -3.00 3.74 1.02
N GLY A 85 -3.07 3.10 -0.14
CA GLY A 85 -4.31 2.80 -0.84
C GLY A 85 -4.42 1.34 -1.25
N ALA A 86 -5.64 0.84 -1.32
CA ALA A 86 -6.00 -0.39 -2.03
C ALA A 86 -7.41 -0.31 -2.61
N GLY A 87 -7.66 -1.10 -3.64
CA GLY A 87 -8.96 -1.19 -4.30
C GLY A 87 -9.03 -2.34 -5.30
N HIS A 88 -10.22 -2.57 -5.83
CA HIS A 88 -10.47 -3.58 -6.85
C HIS A 88 -11.33 -3.02 -7.99
N GLY A 89 -11.21 -3.65 -9.16
CA GLY A 89 -11.81 -3.16 -10.41
C GLY A 89 -10.84 -2.40 -11.30
N TYR A 90 -11.21 -2.26 -12.56
CA TYR A 90 -10.50 -1.43 -13.54
C TYR A 90 -10.84 0.04 -13.29
N GLY A 91 -9.84 0.90 -13.19
CA GLY A 91 -10.03 2.33 -12.92
C GLY A 91 -9.28 2.77 -11.67
N LYS A 92 -8.07 3.24 -11.90
CA LYS A 92 -7.29 4.10 -11.03
C LYS A 92 -7.00 5.34 -11.84
#